data_AF-A0A7G7MH46-F1
#
_entry.id   AF-A0A7G7MH46-F1
#
_cell.length_a   1.000
_cell.length_b   1.000
_cell.length_c   1.000
_cell.angle_alpha   90.00
_cell.angle_beta   90.00
_cell.angle_gamma   90.00
#
_symmetry.space_group_name_H-M   'P 1'
#
loop_
_entity.id
_entity.type
_entity.pdbx_description
1 polymer ?
#
loop_
_entity_poly.entity_id
_entity_poly.type
_entity_poly.pdbx_seq_one_letter_code
_entity_poly.pdbx_strand_id
1 'polypeptide(L)'
;MNPHPDAPRPARVPGRRPPPAPEGVDPRSGDTDELLVAAGRGDRDAFAAFYDRTSPAVFGLLRSVLPRSAEAERAAEAVYLQVWRTAADFDPLGGSAWSAVLSGARRFLTGPVHDRIRAARVQVTPGDLMDRPDRAPTGPDRPPPDPRGDPR
;
A
#
# COMPACT_ATOMS: atom_id res chain seq x y z
N MET A 1 2.36 34.84 29.08
CA MET A 1 2.27 34.47 27.65
C MET A 1 3.19 33.28 27.45
N ASN A 2 2.66 32.05 27.37
CA ASN A 2 3.44 30.86 26.95
C ASN A 2 2.79 30.37 25.64
N PRO A 3 3.58 30.09 24.59
CA PRO A 3 3.82 28.68 24.20
C PRO A 3 5.24 28.49 23.55
N HIS A 4 5.90 27.35 23.37
CA HIS A 4 5.77 25.90 23.58
C HIS A 4 7.23 25.36 23.49
N PRO A 5 7.65 24.31 24.24
CA PRO A 5 9.00 23.75 24.10
C PRO A 5 9.21 23.11 22.73
N ASP A 6 10.37 23.36 22.13
CA ASP A 6 10.86 22.73 20.90
C ASP A 6 10.97 21.22 21.15
N ALA A 7 9.97 20.46 20.69
CA ALA A 7 9.99 19.01 20.79
C ALA A 7 11.02 18.47 19.77
N PRO A 8 11.96 17.60 20.17
CA PRO A 8 12.90 17.02 19.23
C PRO A 8 12.15 16.24 18.15
N ARG A 9 12.39 16.61 16.89
CA ARG A 9 11.90 15.87 15.72
C ARG A 9 12.33 14.41 15.85
N PRO A 10 11.44 13.41 15.63
CA PRO A 10 11.84 12.02 15.69
C PRO A 10 12.91 11.75 14.63
N ALA A 11 14.04 11.19 15.08
CA ALA A 11 15.10 10.75 14.20
C ALA A 11 14.54 9.81 13.14
N ARG A 12 14.76 10.16 11.87
CA ARG A 12 14.41 9.33 10.72
C ARG A 12 15.23 8.03 10.85
N VAL A 13 14.57 6.95 11.24
CA VAL A 13 15.19 5.62 11.27
C VAL A 13 15.72 5.36 9.86
N PRO A 14 17.05 5.17 9.67
CA PRO A 14 17.58 4.84 8.36
C PRO A 14 16.88 3.57 7.91
N GLY A 15 16.29 3.59 6.71
CA GLY A 15 15.65 2.42 6.12
C GLY A 15 16.62 1.25 6.23
N ARG A 16 16.25 0.27 7.04
CA ARG A 16 17.04 -0.94 7.25
C ARG A 16 17.14 -1.59 5.87
N ARG A 17 18.26 -1.41 5.18
CA ARG A 17 18.55 -2.17 3.97
C ARG A 17 18.39 -3.63 4.39
N PRO A 18 17.48 -4.41 3.78
CA PRO A 18 17.40 -5.83 4.10
C PRO A 18 18.80 -6.42 3.90
N PRO A 19 19.28 -7.28 4.81
CA PRO A 19 20.57 -7.93 4.63
C PRO A 19 20.60 -8.57 3.23
N PRO A 20 21.75 -8.54 2.51
CA PRO A 20 21.85 -9.28 1.27
C PRO A 20 21.47 -10.73 1.58
N ALA A 21 20.50 -11.25 0.82
CA ALA A 21 19.98 -12.59 1.02
C ALA A 21 21.17 -13.56 1.02
N PRO A 22 21.29 -14.47 2.00
CA PRO A 22 22.29 -15.51 1.92
C PRO A 22 22.08 -16.29 0.62
N GLU A 23 23.06 -16.22 -0.27
CA GLU A 23 23.07 -16.96 -1.53
C GLU A 23 22.98 -18.46 -1.18
N GLY A 24 21.84 -19.09 -1.50
CA GLY A 24 21.60 -20.52 -1.26
C GLY A 24 20.36 -20.88 -0.45
N VAL A 25 19.56 -19.93 0.04
CA VAL A 25 18.30 -20.27 0.74
C VAL A 25 17.14 -20.38 -0.25
N ASP A 26 16.64 -21.60 -0.43
CA ASP A 26 15.45 -21.84 -1.25
C ASP A 26 14.18 -21.44 -0.46
N PRO A 27 13.43 -20.43 -0.92
CA PRO A 27 12.18 -20.05 -0.26
C PRO A 27 11.11 -21.15 -0.33
N ARG A 28 11.32 -22.22 -1.11
CA ARG A 28 10.45 -23.38 -1.23
C ARG A 28 10.81 -24.54 -0.28
N SER A 29 11.84 -24.38 0.56
CA SER A 29 12.26 -25.45 1.47
C SER A 29 11.25 -25.66 2.62
N GLY A 30 11.20 -26.89 3.16
CA GLY A 30 10.39 -27.21 4.34
C GLY A 30 10.75 -26.36 5.56
N ASP A 31 12.02 -25.97 5.69
CA ASP A 31 12.48 -25.04 6.74
C ASP A 31 11.74 -23.68 6.68
N THR A 32 11.31 -23.25 5.49
CA THR A 32 10.55 -22.00 5.33
C THR A 32 9.11 -22.16 5.83
N ASP A 33 8.54 -23.36 5.72
CA ASP A 33 7.22 -23.70 6.25
C ASP A 33 7.26 -23.75 7.78
N GLU A 34 8.30 -24.36 8.37
CA GLU A 34 8.49 -24.41 9.82
C GLU A 34 8.61 -23.02 10.46
N LEU A 35 9.32 -22.10 9.79
CA LEU A 35 9.43 -20.70 10.24
C LEU A 35 8.07 -20.00 10.25
N LEU A 36 7.21 -20.24 9.26
CA LEU A 36 5.88 -19.63 9.22
C LEU A 36 4.95 -20.24 10.28
N VAL A 37 5.06 -21.54 10.55
CA VAL A 37 4.34 -22.21 11.66
C VAL A 37 4.75 -21.62 13.01
N ALA A 38 6.05 -21.45 13.25
CA ALA A 38 6.56 -20.83 14.48
C ALA A 38 6.09 -19.37 14.61
N ALA A 39 6.11 -18.60 13.51
CA ALA A 39 5.57 -17.25 13.47
C ALA A 39 4.08 -17.20 13.83
N GLY A 40 3.28 -18.16 13.34
CA GLY A 40 1.87 -18.29 13.69
C GLY A 40 1.60 -18.52 15.19
N ARG A 41 2.59 -19.02 15.92
CA ARG A 41 2.56 -19.19 17.39
C ARG A 41 3.05 -17.95 18.16
N GLY A 42 3.41 -16.88 17.45
CA GLY A 42 3.88 -15.61 18.02
C GLY A 42 5.40 -15.43 18.03
N ASP A 43 6.16 -16.34 17.43
CA ASP A 43 7.62 -16.21 17.30
C ASP A 43 7.99 -15.13 16.27
N ARG A 44 8.42 -13.98 16.78
CA ARG A 44 8.80 -12.82 15.96
C ARG A 44 10.11 -13.06 15.21
N ASP A 45 11.04 -13.79 15.80
CA ASP A 45 12.35 -14.06 15.20
C ASP A 45 12.22 -15.07 14.07
N ALA A 46 11.34 -16.06 14.23
CA ALA A 46 10.99 -16.98 13.15
C ALA A 46 10.39 -16.26 11.94
N PHE A 47 9.52 -15.27 12.18
CA PHE A 47 8.99 -14.45 11.08
C PHE A 47 10.04 -13.54 10.45
N ALA A 48 10.97 -12.98 11.24
CA ALA A 48 12.06 -12.19 10.70
C ALA A 48 12.94 -13.05 9.76
N ALA A 49 13.27 -14.27 10.18
CA ALA A 49 13.99 -15.22 9.33
C ALA A 49 13.19 -15.60 8.07
N PHE A 50 11.88 -15.83 8.21
CA PHE A 50 10.99 -16.08 7.08
C PHE A 50 10.97 -14.91 6.07
N TYR A 51 10.90 -13.68 6.58
CA TYR A 51 10.94 -12.46 5.79
C TYR A 51 12.27 -12.33 5.05
N ASP A 52 13.41 -12.52 5.73
CA ASP A 52 14.73 -12.40 5.12
C ASP A 52 14.92 -13.41 3.98
N ARG A 53 14.35 -14.61 4.10
CA ARG A 53 14.41 -15.66 3.07
C ARG A 53 13.53 -15.37 1.85
N THR A 54 12.33 -14.85 2.07
CA THR A 54 11.32 -14.73 1.00
C THR A 54 11.30 -13.36 0.34
N SER A 55 11.71 -12.31 1.06
CA SER A 55 11.58 -10.91 0.62
C SER A 55 12.31 -10.60 -0.69
N PRO A 56 13.53 -11.08 -0.98
CA PRO A 56 14.22 -10.73 -2.22
C PRO A 56 13.43 -11.15 -3.47
N ALA A 57 12.85 -12.36 -3.43
CA ALA A 57 12.07 -12.90 -4.54
C ALA A 57 10.73 -12.18 -4.69
N VAL A 58 10.04 -11.90 -3.58
CA VAL A 58 8.76 -11.15 -3.58
C VAL A 58 8.97 -9.71 -4.05
N PHE A 59 10.00 -9.02 -3.58
CA PHE A 59 10.34 -7.68 -4.04
C PHE A 59 10.71 -7.68 -5.52
N GLY A 60 11.47 -8.66 -6.01
CA GLY A 60 11.78 -8.81 -7.43
C GLY A 60 10.52 -8.97 -8.30
N LEU A 61 9.56 -9.79 -7.85
CA LEU A 61 8.27 -9.96 -8.51
C LEU A 61 7.44 -8.67 -8.49
N LEU A 62 7.34 -7.99 -7.36
CA LEU A 62 6.57 -6.74 -7.26
C LEU A 62 7.18 -5.64 -8.12
N ARG A 63 8.52 -5.56 -8.19
CA ARG A 63 9.26 -4.63 -9.05
C ARG A 63 9.07 -4.90 -10.54
N SER A 64 8.82 -6.14 -10.96
CA SER A 64 8.57 -6.45 -12.37
C SER A 64 7.17 -6.05 -12.84
N VAL A 65 6.22 -5.92 -11.91
CA VAL A 65 4.83 -5.54 -12.19
C VAL A 65 4.55 -4.07 -11.92
N LEU A 66 5.13 -3.50 -10.85
CA LEU A 66 4.87 -2.14 -10.40
C LEU A 66 5.93 -1.15 -10.91
N PRO A 67 5.53 -0.08 -11.61
CA PRO A 67 6.48 0.80 -12.32
C PRO A 67 7.31 1.69 -11.39
N ARG A 68 6.86 1.98 -10.16
CA ARG A 68 7.56 2.86 -9.22
C ARG A 68 8.09 2.06 -8.02
N SER A 69 9.35 2.29 -7.63
CA SER A 69 9.98 1.61 -6.47
C SER A 69 9.13 1.72 -5.21
N ALA A 70 8.66 2.93 -4.89
CA ALA A 70 7.84 3.16 -3.72
C ALA A 70 6.47 2.44 -3.75
N GLU A 71 5.95 2.08 -4.95
CA GLU A 71 4.71 1.28 -5.07
C GLU A 71 5.01 -0.17 -4.69
N ALA A 72 6.13 -0.72 -5.20
CA ALA A 72 6.60 -2.06 -4.87
C ALA A 72 6.94 -2.21 -3.39
N GLU A 73 7.55 -1.22 -2.76
CA GLU A 73 7.85 -1.22 -1.33
C GLU A 73 6.59 -1.32 -0.46
N ARG A 74 5.60 -0.45 -0.71
CA ARG A 74 4.33 -0.53 0.03
C ARG A 74 3.55 -1.81 -0.24
N ALA A 75 3.63 -2.32 -1.47
CA ALA A 75 3.03 -3.60 -1.81
C ALA A 75 3.67 -4.74 -1.01
N ALA A 76 5.01 -4.76 -0.90
CA ALA A 76 5.72 -5.75 -0.11
C ALA A 76 5.32 -5.67 1.37
N GLU A 77 5.32 -4.47 1.96
CA GLU A 77 4.85 -4.27 3.34
C GLU A 77 3.44 -4.82 3.56
N ALA A 78 2.50 -4.47 2.68
CA ALA A 78 1.12 -4.95 2.79
C ALA A 78 0.99 -6.47 2.66
N VAL A 79 1.76 -7.09 1.76
CA VAL A 79 1.80 -8.55 1.60
C VAL A 79 2.33 -9.21 2.88
N TYR A 80 3.45 -8.75 3.41
CA TYR A 80 4.04 -9.35 4.60
C TYR A 80 3.21 -9.11 5.86
N LEU A 81 2.56 -7.95 6.00
CA LEU A 81 1.60 -7.72 7.07
C LEU A 81 0.40 -8.68 6.98
N GLN A 82 -0.09 -8.95 5.76
CA GLN A 82 -1.16 -9.92 5.59
C GLN A 82 -0.69 -11.34 5.94
N VAL A 83 0.51 -11.74 5.51
CA VAL A 83 1.09 -13.05 5.84
C VAL A 83 1.26 -13.19 7.35
N TRP A 84 1.77 -12.17 8.04
CA TRP A 84 1.86 -12.16 9.51
C TRP A 84 0.48 -12.38 10.17
N ARG A 85 -0.55 -11.67 9.70
CA ARG A 85 -1.91 -11.78 10.26
C ARG A 85 -2.56 -13.13 10.04
N THR A 86 -2.20 -13.85 8.98
CA THR A 86 -2.74 -15.17 8.65
C THR A 86 -1.78 -16.31 8.98
N ALA A 87 -0.63 -16.03 9.61
CA ALA A 87 0.38 -17.04 9.92
C ALA A 87 -0.14 -18.09 10.91
N ALA A 88 -1.03 -17.68 11.83
CA ALA A 88 -1.67 -18.59 12.79
C ALA A 88 -2.59 -19.61 12.12
N ASP A 89 -3.12 -19.29 10.93
CA ASP A 89 -4.01 -20.14 10.15
C ASP A 89 -3.24 -21.00 9.12
N PHE A 90 -1.91 -20.89 9.08
CA PHE A 90 -1.09 -21.62 8.12
C PHE A 90 -1.02 -23.11 8.51
N ASP A 91 -1.46 -23.96 7.58
CA ASP A 91 -1.31 -25.41 7.67
C ASP A 91 -0.31 -25.89 6.60
N PRO A 92 0.88 -26.39 7.00
CA PRO A 92 1.89 -26.89 6.06
C PRO A 92 1.42 -28.13 5.28
N LEU A 93 0.37 -28.84 5.73
CA LEU A 93 -0.23 -29.94 4.98
C LEU A 93 -1.14 -29.45 3.84
N GLY A 94 -1.66 -28.22 3.94
CA GLY A 94 -2.52 -27.59 2.95
C GLY A 94 -1.77 -26.86 1.82
N GLY A 95 -0.45 -26.68 1.96
CA GLY A 95 0.41 -26.06 0.95
C GLY A 95 1.62 -25.37 1.56
N SER A 96 2.63 -25.05 0.74
CA SER A 96 3.85 -24.41 1.22
C SER A 96 3.65 -22.93 1.59
N ALA A 97 4.44 -22.46 2.54
CA ALA A 97 4.49 -21.06 2.95
C ALA A 97 4.85 -20.14 1.78
N TRP A 98 5.69 -20.62 0.86
CA TRP A 98 5.98 -19.92 -0.39
C TRP A 98 4.73 -19.68 -1.24
N SER A 99 3.88 -20.70 -1.39
CA SER A 99 2.61 -20.59 -2.13
C SER A 99 1.65 -19.60 -1.44
N ALA A 100 1.62 -19.60 -0.11
CA ALA A 100 0.82 -18.65 0.68
C ALA A 100 1.27 -17.19 0.44
N VAL A 101 2.58 -16.94 0.42
CA VAL A 101 3.16 -15.61 0.13
C VAL A 101 2.86 -15.17 -1.30
N LEU A 102 3.09 -16.03 -2.29
CA LEU A 102 2.78 -15.73 -3.69
C LEU A 102 1.29 -15.44 -3.90
N SER A 103 0.41 -16.20 -3.24
CA SER A 103 -1.03 -15.97 -3.25
C SER A 103 -1.39 -14.63 -2.61
N GLY A 104 -0.73 -14.26 -1.51
CA GLY A 104 -0.84 -12.93 -0.90
C GLY A 104 -0.44 -11.81 -1.86
N ALA A 105 0.73 -11.93 -2.49
CA ALA A 105 1.22 -10.97 -3.48
C ALA A 105 0.29 -10.86 -4.69
N ARG A 106 -0.22 -11.99 -5.20
CA ARG A 106 -1.16 -12.00 -6.31
C ARG A 106 -2.47 -11.31 -5.98
N ARG A 107 -3.08 -11.63 -4.82
CA ARG A 107 -4.31 -10.99 -4.32
C ARG A 107 -4.13 -9.49 -4.13
N PHE A 108 -2.95 -9.05 -3.71
CA PHE A 108 -2.62 -7.64 -3.62
C PHE A 108 -2.69 -7.00 -5.01
N LEU A 109 -1.98 -7.54 -6.01
CA LEU A 109 -1.87 -6.98 -7.37
C LEU A 109 -3.21 -6.85 -8.09
N THR A 110 -4.16 -7.75 -7.83
CA THR A 110 -5.49 -7.75 -8.47
C THR A 110 -6.60 -7.17 -7.59
N GLY A 111 -6.27 -6.75 -6.37
CA GLY A 111 -7.25 -6.44 -5.34
C GLY A 111 -7.43 -4.93 -5.08
N PRO A 112 -8.45 -4.57 -4.28
CA PRO A 112 -8.77 -3.18 -3.93
C PRO A 112 -7.66 -2.48 -3.15
N VAL A 113 -6.73 -3.23 -2.54
CA VAL A 113 -5.56 -2.67 -1.86
C VAL A 113 -4.61 -2.02 -2.86
N HIS A 114 -4.37 -2.66 -4.02
CA HIS A 114 -3.59 -2.06 -5.10
C HIS A 114 -4.26 -0.81 -5.66
N ASP A 115 -5.59 -0.85 -5.85
CA ASP A 115 -6.36 0.32 -6.31
C ASP A 115 -6.25 1.51 -5.36
N ARG A 116 -6.25 1.28 -4.03
CA ARG A 116 -6.09 2.34 -3.04
C ARG A 116 -4.69 2.96 -3.08
N ILE A 117 -3.64 2.18 -3.29
CA ILE A 117 -2.27 2.72 -3.45
C ILE A 117 -2.18 3.55 -4.73
N ARG A 118 -2.81 3.09 -5.81
CA ARG A 118 -2.88 3.83 -7.08
C ARG A 118 -3.67 5.13 -6.94
N ALA A 119 -4.82 5.09 -6.25
CA ALA A 119 -5.67 6.25 -5.98
C ALA A 119 -4.97 7.30 -5.11
N ALA A 120 -4.20 6.86 -4.10
CA ALA A 120 -3.39 7.76 -3.27
C ALA A 120 -2.22 8.42 -4.02
N ARG A 121 -1.96 8.02 -5.27
CA ARG A 121 -0.93 8.57 -6.16
C ARG A 121 -1.46 9.37 -7.33
N VAL A 122 -2.77 9.51 -7.48
CA VAL A 122 -3.33 10.54 -8.36
C VAL A 122 -2.99 11.88 -7.72
N GLN A 123 -1.80 12.39 -8.05
CA GLN A 123 -1.50 13.81 -7.90
C GLN A 123 -2.48 14.52 -8.82
N VAL A 124 -3.28 15.43 -8.27
CA VAL A 124 -3.95 16.46 -9.07
C VAL A 124 -2.82 17.19 -9.79
N THR A 125 -2.70 16.95 -11.09
CA THR A 125 -1.76 17.69 -11.92
C THR A 125 -2.24 19.14 -11.92
N PRO A 126 -1.38 20.17 -11.92
CA PRO A 126 -1.85 21.56 -11.99
C PRO A 126 -2.82 21.83 -13.17
N GLY A 127 -2.78 21.02 -14.23
CA GLY A 127 -3.77 21.03 -15.31
C GLY A 127 -5.19 20.59 -14.90
N ASP A 128 -5.33 19.64 -13.96
CA ASP A 128 -6.63 19.18 -13.44
C ASP A 128 -7.30 20.22 -12.51
N LEU A 129 -6.51 21.12 -11.93
CA LEU A 129 -7.02 22.27 -11.15
C LEU A 129 -7.45 23.44 -12.05
N MET A 130 -6.95 23.49 -13.29
CA MET A 130 -7.24 24.55 -14.26
C MET A 130 -8.45 24.21 -15.15
N ASP A 131 -8.88 22.95 -15.21
CA ASP A 131 -10.08 22.48 -15.93
C ASP A 131 -11.34 22.39 -15.04
N ARG A 132 -11.43 23.25 -14.02
CA ARG A 132 -12.71 23.40 -13.30
C ARG A 132 -13.58 24.35 -14.12
N PRO A 133 -14.72 23.94 -14.71
CA PRO A 133 -15.65 24.91 -15.27
C PRO A 133 -16.08 25.80 -14.11
N ASP A 134 -15.81 27.09 -14.28
CA ASP A 134 -16.18 28.14 -13.34
C ASP A 134 -17.71 28.10 -13.15
N ARG A 135 -18.15 27.46 -12.07
CA ARG A 135 -19.52 27.58 -11.60
C ARG A 135 -19.55 28.65 -10.53
N ALA A 136 -19.65 29.89 -10.97
CA ALA A 136 -20.18 30.95 -10.12
C ALA A 136 -21.66 30.66 -9.82
N PRO A 137 -22.14 30.92 -8.59
CA PRO A 137 -23.54 30.78 -8.25
C PRO A 137 -24.31 31.99 -8.80
N THR A 138 -24.97 31.87 -9.94
CA THR A 138 -25.90 32.90 -10.39
C THR A 138 -27.22 32.75 -9.64
N GLY A 139 -27.44 33.60 -8.65
CA GLY A 139 -28.78 33.88 -8.15
C GLY A 139 -28.79 35.23 -7.42
N PRO A 140 -29.91 35.94 -7.37
CA PRO A 140 -31.03 35.97 -8.30
C PRO A 140 -31.12 37.35 -9.01
N ASP A 141 -31.56 37.41 -10.27
CA ASP A 141 -31.96 38.68 -10.87
C ASP A 141 -33.44 38.64 -11.27
N ARG A 142 -34.22 39.51 -10.63
CA ARG A 142 -35.61 39.86 -10.96
C ARG A 142 -35.80 41.31 -10.52
N PRO A 143 -36.65 42.10 -11.18
CA PRO A 143 -36.69 42.52 -12.59
C PRO A 143 -36.58 44.08 -12.68
N PRO A 144 -36.81 44.69 -13.86
CA PRO A 144 -37.95 45.62 -13.92
C PRO A 144 -38.86 45.39 -15.13
N PRO A 145 -40.17 45.75 -15.04
CA PRO A 145 -41.11 45.68 -16.15
C PRO A 145 -40.94 46.91 -17.05
N ASP A 146 -41.23 46.79 -18.36
CA ASP A 146 -41.47 48.00 -19.17
C ASP A 146 -42.19 47.72 -20.52
N PRO A 147 -42.65 48.73 -21.27
CA PRO A 147 -44.00 49.28 -21.15
C PRO A 147 -44.64 49.28 -22.53
N ARG A 148 -45.26 48.18 -22.94
CA ARG A 148 -46.13 48.22 -24.11
C ARG A 148 -47.41 47.48 -23.80
N GLY A 149 -48.34 48.26 -23.27
CA GLY A 149 -49.70 48.10 -23.75
C GLY A 149 -49.67 48.25 -25.27
N ASP A 150 -50.40 47.39 -25.94
CA ASP A 150 -51.41 47.92 -26.84
C ASP A 150 -52.62 46.99 -26.86
N PRO A 151 -53.82 47.54 -27.12
CA PRO A 151 -55.10 46.94 -26.80
C PRO A 151 -55.65 46.13 -27.97
N ARG A 152 -56.42 45.08 -27.66
CA ARG A 152 -57.86 44.96 -27.94
C ARG A 152 -58.32 43.52 -27.76
#